data_AF-A0A966USA9-F1
#
_entry.id   AF-A0A966USA9-F1
#
_cell.length_a   1.000
_cell.length_b   1.000
_cell.length_c   1.000
_cell.angle_alpha   90.00
_cell.angle_beta   90.00
_cell.angle_gamma   90.00
#
_symmetry.space_group_name_H-M   'P 1'
#
loop_
_entity.id
_entity.type
_entity.pdbx_description
1 polymer ?
#
loop_
_entity_poly.entity_id
_entity_poly.type
_entity_poly.pdbx_seq_one_letter_code
_entity_poly.pdbx_strand_id
1 'polypeptide(L)' 'MNHMGIEDLSPEEQEFGVWLTNGIERGWISDPYCHTHDGGYQYMSEEEVEEWEAGGDPCEHVVRIFI' A
#
# COMPACT_ATOMS: atom_id res chain seq x y z
N MET A 1 20.08 6.79 2.27
CA MET A 1 19.05 5.97 2.93
C MET A 1 18.33 6.91 3.87
N ASN A 2 17.03 7.17 3.68
CA ASN A 2 16.31 8.16 4.48
C ASN A 2 16.32 7.72 5.95
N HIS A 3 16.86 8.58 6.81
CA HIS A 3 16.98 8.39 8.25
C HIS A 3 15.79 9.02 8.97
N MET A 4 14.56 8.67 8.59
CA MET A 4 13.39 9.11 9.35
C MET A 4 13.11 8.09 10.44
N GLY A 5 13.23 8.50 11.70
CA GLY A 5 12.76 7.72 12.84
C GLY A 5 11.24 7.85 12.99
N ILE A 6 10.62 6.95 13.77
CA ILE A 6 9.19 7.05 14.12
C ILE A 6 8.87 8.42 14.76
N GLU A 7 9.85 8.99 15.48
CA GLU A 7 9.73 10.28 16.15
C GLU A 7 9.65 11.47 15.16
N ASP A 8 10.09 11.27 13.91
CA ASP A 8 10.04 12.27 12.85
C ASP A 8 8.73 12.24 12.06
N LEU A 9 7.85 11.26 12.31
CA LEU A 9 6.55 11.12 11.66
C LEU A 9 5.49 11.95 12.36
N SER A 10 4.52 12.45 11.60
CA SER A 10 3.32 13.08 12.15
C SER A 10 2.51 12.10 13.02
N PRO A 11 1.67 12.59 13.95
CA PRO A 11 0.82 11.72 14.77
C PRO A 11 -0.06 10.77 13.94
N GLU A 12 -0.56 11.23 12.80
CA GLU A 12 -1.39 10.43 11.88
C GLU A 12 -0.58 9.30 11.24
N GLU A 13 0.65 9.57 10.78
CA GLU A 13 1.55 8.54 10.22
C GLU A 13 1.96 7.51 11.27
N GLN A 14 2.16 7.93 12.53
CA GLN A 14 2.43 7.01 13.63
C GLN A 14 1.22 6.10 13.92
N GLU A 15 0.02 6.67 13.98
CA GLU A 15 -1.22 5.91 14.18
C GLU A 15 -1.45 4.91 13.04
N PHE A 16 -1.25 5.35 11.79
CA PHE A 16 -1.33 4.48 10.61
C PHE A 16 -0.33 3.32 10.70
N GLY A 17 0.92 3.58 11.09
CA GLY A 17 1.93 2.53 11.29
C GLY A 17 1.55 1.52 12.37
N VAL A 18 0.95 2.00 13.47
CA VAL A 18 0.43 1.13 14.54
C VAL A 18 -0.74 0.27 14.04
N TRP A 19 -1.67 0.84 13.27
CA TRP A 19 -2.78 0.09 12.67
C TRP A 19 -2.26 -1.02 11.73
N LEU A 20 -1.34 -0.67 10.82
CA LEU A 20 -0.79 -1.60 9.83
C LEU A 20 -0.05 -2.77 10.49
N THR A 21 0.85 -2.46 11.44
CA THR A 21 1.62 -3.47 12.17
C THR A 21 0.70 -4.41 12.95
N ASN A 22 -0.29 -3.86 13.68
CA ASN A 22 -1.25 -4.69 14.40
C ASN A 22 -2.06 -5.59 13.47
N GLY A 23 -2.51 -5.07 12.32
CA GLY A 23 -3.28 -5.84 11.36
C GLY A 23 -2.50 -7.04 10.80
N ILE A 24 -1.23 -6.84 10.47
CA ILE A 24 -0.33 -7.89 9.96
C ILE A 24 -0.06 -8.94 11.06
N GLU A 25 0.40 -8.50 12.25
CA GLU A 25 0.78 -9.42 13.34
C GLU A 25 -0.39 -10.26 13.86
N ARG A 26 -1.61 -9.71 13.79
CA ARG A 26 -2.84 -10.40 14.24
C ARG A 26 -3.49 -11.22 13.13
N GLY A 27 -2.94 -11.21 11.91
CA GLY A 27 -3.48 -11.94 10.77
C GLY A 27 -4.83 -11.41 10.28
N TRP A 28 -5.09 -10.12 10.44
CA TRP A 28 -6.30 -9.47 9.93
C TRP A 28 -6.14 -9.02 8.49
N ILE A 29 -4.91 -8.66 8.11
CA ILE A 29 -4.56 -8.22 6.75
C ILE A 29 -3.23 -8.87 6.30
N SER A 30 -2.97 -8.86 4.99
CA SER A 30 -1.67 -9.23 4.42
C SER A 30 -0.60 -8.17 4.63
N ASP A 31 0.67 -8.52 4.37
CA ASP A 31 1.69 -7.52 4.06
C ASP A 31 1.26 -6.68 2.84
N PRO A 32 1.66 -5.40 2.76
CA PRO A 32 1.42 -4.57 1.57
C PRO A 32 2.09 -5.17 0.35
N TYR A 33 1.39 -5.16 -0.79
CA TYR A 33 1.91 -5.64 -2.07
C TYR A 33 1.46 -4.75 -3.23
N CYS A 34 2.16 -4.85 -4.36
CA CYS A 34 1.81 -4.11 -5.57
C CYS A 34 0.73 -4.89 -6.31
N HIS A 35 -0.51 -4.40 -6.21
CA HIS A 35 -1.64 -4.98 -6.89
C HIS A 35 -1.50 -4.95 -8.40
N THR A 36 -0.83 -3.94 -8.95
CA THR A 36 -0.67 -3.80 -10.40
C THR A 36 0.18 -4.92 -10.99
N HIS A 37 1.23 -5.34 -10.29
CA HIS A 37 2.06 -6.49 -10.68
C HIS A 37 1.45 -7.83 -10.29
N ASP A 38 0.71 -7.89 -9.19
CA ASP A 38 0.12 -9.12 -8.65
C ASP A 38 -1.36 -9.34 -9.05
N GLY A 39 -1.90 -8.43 -9.87
CA GLY A 39 -3.22 -8.40 -10.52
C GLY A 39 -4.25 -7.45 -9.89
N GLY A 40 -4.97 -6.65 -10.71
CA GLY A 40 -6.30 -6.09 -10.42
C GLY A 40 -6.65 -4.73 -11.02
N TYR A 41 -6.56 -4.68 -12.34
CA TYR A 41 -6.95 -3.59 -13.23
C TYR A 41 -8.27 -2.86 -12.89
N GLN A 42 -9.25 -3.52 -12.27
CA GLN A 42 -10.55 -2.92 -11.95
C GLN A 42 -10.55 -1.86 -10.83
N TYR A 43 -9.46 -1.70 -10.08
CA TYR A 43 -9.38 -0.73 -8.97
C TYR A 43 -8.49 0.49 -9.29
N MET A 44 -7.90 0.53 -10.49
CA MET A 44 -7.05 1.63 -10.93
C MET A 44 -7.89 2.86 -11.31
N SER A 45 -7.37 4.05 -11.02
CA SER A 45 -7.88 5.31 -11.56
C SER A 45 -7.62 5.42 -13.08
N GLU A 46 -8.31 6.34 -13.76
CA GLU A 46 -8.13 6.55 -15.21
C GLU A 46 -6.68 6.91 -15.57
N GLU A 47 -6.00 7.72 -14.76
CA GLU A 47 -4.60 8.10 -14.97
C GLU A 47 -3.65 6.89 -14.83
N GLU A 48 -3.87 6.06 -13.81
CA GLU A 48 -3.11 4.82 -13.62
C GLU A 48 -3.34 3.85 -14.79
N VAL A 49 -4.57 3.73 -15.29
CA VAL A 49 -4.87 2.90 -16.47
C VAL A 49 -4.16 3.42 -17.71
N GLU A 50 -4.16 4.73 -17.96
CA GLU A 50 -3.45 5.33 -19.10
C GLU A 50 -1.93 5.08 -19.00
N GLU A 51 -1.33 5.23 -17.81
CA GLU A 51 0.09 4.91 -17.61
C GLU A 51 0.36 3.42 -17.87
N TRP A 52 -0.50 2.51 -17.42
CA TRP A 52 -0.38 1.09 -17.69
C TRP A 52 -0.48 0.75 -19.19
N GLU A 53 -1.46 1.31 -19.90
CA GLU A 53 -1.62 1.11 -21.34
C GLU A 53 -0.45 1.70 -22.15
N ALA A 54 0.17 2.78 -21.66
CA ALA A 54 1.40 3.34 -22.22
C ALA A 54 2.67 2.50 -21.93
N GLY A 55 2.55 1.41 -21.16
CA GLY A 55 3.65 0.52 -20.77
C GLY A 55 4.40 0.99 -19.52
N GLY A 56 3.82 1.89 -18.74
CA GLY A 56 4.26 2.28 -17.41
C GLY A 56 3.85 1.28 -16.33
N ASP A 57 4.30 1.52 -15.11
CA ASP A 57 4.04 0.69 -13.93
C ASP A 57 3.39 1.54 -12.81
N PRO A 58 2.09 1.85 -12.92
CA PRO A 58 1.33 2.54 -11.88
C PRO A 58 1.29 1.67 -10.63
N CYS A 59 2.12 1.98 -9.64
CA CYS A 59 2.30 1.13 -8.47
C CYS A 59 1.14 1.31 -7.46
N GLU A 60 0.16 0.41 -7.47
CA GLU A 60 -0.95 0.42 -6.50
C GLU A 60 -0.59 -0.46 -5.30
N HIS A 61 -0.23 0.16 -4.16
CA HIS A 61 0.06 -0.58 -2.93
C HIS A 61 -1.23 -0.89 -2.17
N VAL A 62 -1.56 -2.18 -2.05
CA VAL A 62 -2.78 -2.65 -1.38
C VAL A 62 -2.48 -3.63 -0.26
N VAL A 63 -3.48 -3.90 0.57
CA VAL A 63 -3.49 -5.01 1.54
C VAL A 63 -4.75 -5.85 1.33
N ARG A 64 -4.65 -7.17 1.56
CA ARG A 64 -5.82 -8.06 1.56
C ARG A 64 -6.37 -8.20 2.97
N ILE A 65 -7.68 -8.04 3.15
CA ILE A 65 -8.38 -8.27 4.43
C ILE A 65 -8.80 -9.75 4.53
N PHE A 66 -8.59 -10.36 5.69
CA PHE A 66 -8.87 -11.79 5.94
C PHE A 66 -10.10 -12.07 6.80
N ILE A 67 -10.58 -11.07 7.55
CA ILE A 67 -11.71 -11.19 8.49
C ILE A 67 -13.04 -10.77 7.88
#